data_AF-A0A1W9J2R5-F1
#
_entry.id   AF-A0A1W9J2R5-F1
#
_cell.length_a   1.000
_cell.length_b   1.000
_cell.length_c   1.000
_cell.angle_alpha   90.00
_cell.angle_beta   90.00
_cell.angle_gamma   90.00
#
_symmetry.space_group_name_H-M   'P 1'
#
loop_
_entity.id
_entity.type
_entity.pdbx_description
1 polymer ?
#
loop_
_entity_poly.entity_id
_entity_poly.type
_entity_poly.pdbx_seq_one_letter_code
_entity_poly.pdbx_strand_id
1 'polypeptide(L)' 'MRTQTQVEGLIKSLYRELGGHPADLIQIKPIDGGWDNALSYEVTRNDKTRTSIHRSDLDDRDNQSIMVSLQQFS' A
#
# COMPACT_ATOMS: atom_id res chain seq x y z
N MET A 1 -5.44 14.68 -4.01
CA MET A 1 -4.08 14.53 -3.46
C MET A 1 -4.20 13.82 -2.13
N ARG A 2 -3.41 12.76 -1.90
CA ARG A 2 -3.44 11.98 -0.66
C ARG A 2 -2.23 12.30 0.21
N THR A 3 -2.45 12.35 1.52
CA THR A 3 -1.37 12.47 2.51
C THR A 3 -0.83 11.10 2.88
N GLN A 4 0.35 11.06 3.50
CA GLN A 4 0.92 9.84 4.08
C GLN A 4 -0.10 9.08 4.95
N THR A 5 -0.75 9.77 5.89
CA THR A 5 -1.74 9.16 6.79
C THR A 5 -2.90 8.52 6.05
N GLN A 6 -3.36 9.12 4.94
CA GLN A 6 -4.46 8.58 4.14
C GLN A 6 -4.04 7.32 3.38
N VAL A 7 -2.85 7.33 2.77
CA VAL A 7 -2.32 6.17 2.04
C VAL A 7 -2.06 5.02 3.00
N GLU A 8 -1.33 5.27 4.08
CA GLU A 8 -1.04 4.25 5.08
C GLU A 8 -2.31 3.69 5.73
N GLY A 9 -3.25 4.56 6.09
CA GLY A 9 -4.51 4.15 6.73
C GLY A 9 -5.32 3.23 5.83
N LEU A 10 -5.43 3.55 4.54
CA LEU A 10 -6.13 2.72 3.56
C LEU A 10 -5.44 1.37 3.40
N ILE A 11 -4.13 1.35 3.12
CA ILE A 11 -3.37 0.11 2.90
C ILE A 11 -3.44 -0.78 4.15
N LYS A 12 -3.28 -0.22 5.35
CA LYS A 12 -3.41 -0.96 6.62
C LYS A 12 -4.82 -1.46 6.88
N SER A 13 -5.86 -0.77 6.41
CA SER A 13 -7.25 -1.25 6.50
C SER A 13 -7.46 -2.45 5.57
N LEU A 14 -7.09 -2.32 4.30
CA LEU A 14 -7.27 -3.38 3.30
C LEU A 14 -6.47 -4.63 3.65
N TYR A 15 -5.24 -4.47 4.15
CA TYR A 15 -4.44 -5.60 4.60
C TYR A 15 -5.08 -6.35 5.78
N ARG A 16 -5.78 -5.64 6.67
CA ARG A 16 -6.55 -6.23 7.77
C ARG A 16 -7.78 -6.99 7.26
N GLU A 17 -8.45 -6.46 6.26
CA GLU A 17 -9.60 -7.11 5.61
C GLU A 17 -9.20 -8.42 4.94
N LEU A 18 -7.95 -8.52 4.45
CA LEU A 18 -7.35 -9.77 3.96
C LEU A 18 -6.95 -10.75 5.07
N GLY A 19 -7.15 -10.41 6.35
CA GLY A 19 -6.76 -11.22 7.50
C GLY A 19 -5.33 -11.01 7.99
N GLY A 20 -4.58 -10.07 7.39
CA GLY A 20 -3.23 -9.71 7.84
C GLY A 20 -3.21 -8.81 9.07
N HIS A 21 -2.10 -8.76 9.80
CA HIS A 21 -1.93 -7.83 10.90
C HIS A 21 -1.30 -6.51 10.40
N PRO A 22 -1.94 -5.34 10.56
CA PRO A 22 -1.40 -4.07 10.06
C PRO A 22 0.01 -3.71 10.57
N ALA A 23 0.39 -4.24 11.73
CA ALA A 23 1.73 -4.10 12.31
C ALA A 23 2.82 -4.84 11.51
N ASP A 24 2.45 -5.81 10.68
CA ASP A 24 3.38 -6.51 9.80
C ASP A 24 3.87 -5.60 8.67
N LEU A 25 3.12 -4.55 8.32
CA LEU A 25 3.52 -3.58 7.31
C LEU A 25 4.48 -2.54 7.92
N ILE A 26 5.76 -2.91 7.98
CA ILE A 26 6.80 -2.14 8.67
C ILE A 26 7.22 -0.87 7.93
N GLN A 27 6.97 -0.79 6.61
CA GLN A 27 7.27 0.39 5.81
C GLN A 27 6.27 0.53 4.66
N ILE A 28 5.78 1.75 4.47
CA ILE A 28 5.06 2.19 3.27
C ILE A 28 5.78 3.45 2.82
N LYS A 29 6.20 3.52 1.56
CA LYS A 29 6.86 4.72 1.03
C LYS A 29 6.48 4.98 -0.43
N PRO A 30 6.45 6.25 -0.86
CA PRO A 30 6.28 6.59 -2.26
C PRO A 30 7.52 6.17 -3.07
N ILE A 31 7.30 5.77 -4.33
CA ILE A 31 8.31 5.50 -5.35
C ILE A 31 8.12 6.50 -6.49
N ASP A 32 9.23 7.05 -6.97
CA ASP A 32 9.27 8.05 -8.05
C ASP A 32 8.38 9.28 -7.78
N GLY A 33 8.46 9.81 -6.54
CA GLY A 33 7.75 11.02 -6.12
C GLY A 33 7.62 11.14 -4.60
N GLY A 34 6.83 12.12 -4.16
CA GLY A 34 6.34 12.29 -2.80
C GLY A 34 4.95 11.68 -2.62
N TRP A 35 4.42 11.73 -1.40
CA TRP A 35 3.12 11.14 -1.07
C TRP A 35 1.95 11.64 -1.94
N ASP A 36 2.05 12.87 -2.43
CA ASP A 36 1.07 13.58 -3.24
C ASP A 36 1.16 13.29 -4.74
N ASN A 37 2.31 12.82 -5.23
CA ASN A 37 2.57 12.66 -6.67
C ASN A 37 3.32 11.38 -7.09
N ALA A 38 3.57 10.43 -6.18
CA ALA A 38 4.23 9.17 -6.48
C ALA A 38 3.56 8.40 -7.63
N LEU A 39 4.36 7.67 -8.41
CA LEU A 39 3.83 6.74 -9.42
C LEU A 39 3.27 5.48 -8.75
N SER A 40 3.93 5.02 -7.70
CA SER A 40 3.52 3.87 -6.90
C SER A 40 3.98 3.99 -5.44
N TYR A 41 3.51 3.07 -4.61
CA TYR A 41 3.89 2.97 -3.21
C TYR A 41 4.44 1.56 -2.96
N GLU A 42 5.68 1.48 -2.46
CA GLU A 42 6.28 0.22 -2.01
C GLU A 42 5.82 -0.05 -0.58
N VAL A 43 5.28 -1.25 -0.37
CA VAL A 43 4.89 -1.76 0.94
C VAL A 43 5.85 -2.89 1.31
N THR A 44 6.48 -2.78 2.46
CA THR A 44 7.41 -3.79 2.99
C THR A 44 6.82 -4.41 4.24
N ARG A 45 6.84 -5.75 4.29
CA ARG A 45 6.40 -6.54 5.44
C ARG A 45 7.56 -6.84 6.39
N ASN A 46 7.26 -7.28 7.62
CA ASN A 46 8.22 -7.65 8.66
C ASN A 46 9.21 -8.75 8.25
N ASP A 47 8.81 -9.66 7.37
CA ASP A 47 9.65 -10.68 6.72
C ASP A 47 10.55 -10.11 5.60
N LYS A 48 10.52 -8.79 5.39
CA LYS A 48 11.23 -8.01 4.37
C LYS A 48 10.74 -8.23 2.94
N THR A 49 9.69 -9.03 2.73
CA THR A 49 9.03 -9.13 1.42
C THR A 49 8.37 -7.81 1.05
N ARG A 50 8.25 -7.57 -0.25
CA ARG A 50 7.75 -6.29 -0.76
C ARG A 50 6.66 -6.50 -1.80
N THR A 51 5.80 -5.50 -1.91
CA THR A 51 4.84 -5.36 -3.00
C THR A 51 4.72 -3.89 -3.38
N SER A 52 4.18 -3.63 -4.58
CA SER A 52 3.95 -2.29 -5.09
C SER A 52 2.47 -2.07 -5.36
N ILE A 53 1.97 -0.89 -5.00
CA ILE A 53 0.61 -0.44 -5.27
C ILE A 53 0.68 0.77 -6.18
N HIS A 54 -0.01 0.74 -7.33
CA HIS A 54 -0.01 1.88 -8.23
C HIS A 54 -0.85 3.02 -7.66
N ARG A 55 -0.44 4.26 -7.93
CA ARG A 55 -1.22 5.43 -7.52
C ARG A 55 -2.61 5.46 -8.17
N SER A 56 -2.74 4.99 -9.42
CA SER A 56 -4.02 4.90 -10.11
C SER A 56 -5.04 4.09 -9.30
N ASP A 57 -4.64 2.94 -8.76
CA ASP A 57 -5.53 2.06 -7.99
C ASP A 57 -6.04 2.75 -6.73
N LEU A 58 -5.18 3.57 -6.12
CA LEU A 58 -5.55 4.43 -5.01
C LEU A 58 -6.55 5.50 -5.49
N ASP A 59 -6.20 6.30 -6.49
CA ASP A 59 -7.02 7.43 -6.97
C ASP A 59 -8.41 6.97 -7.47
N ASP A 60 -8.48 5.83 -8.16
CA ASP A 60 -9.70 5.22 -8.70
C ASP A 60 -10.51 4.47 -7.63
N ARG A 61 -9.97 4.36 -6.40
CA ARG A 61 -10.55 3.56 -5.29
C ARG A 61 -10.74 2.09 -5.66
N ASP A 62 -9.83 1.56 -6.47
CA ASP A 62 -9.79 0.16 -6.83
C ASP A 62 -9.19 -0.67 -5.70
N ASN A 63 -9.99 -0.82 -4.63
CA ASN A 63 -9.61 -1.59 -3.45
C ASN A 63 -9.28 -3.04 -3.79
N GLN A 64 -9.90 -3.60 -4.84
CA GLN A 64 -9.67 -4.97 -5.26
C GLN A 64 -8.24 -5.12 -5.81
N SER A 65 -7.80 -4.23 -6.69
CA SER A 65 -6.43 -4.24 -7.22
C SER A 65 -5.40 -4.03 -6.11
N ILE A 66 -5.66 -3.12 -5.18
CA ILE A 66 -4.79 -2.92 -4.01
C ILE A 66 -4.68 -4.19 -3.16
N MET A 67 -5.82 -4.85 -2.90
CA MET A 67 -5.85 -6.12 -2.14
C MET A 67 -5.09 -7.25 -2.87
N VAL A 68 -5.21 -7.34 -4.19
CA VAL A 68 -4.44 -8.32 -4.99
C VAL A 68 -2.95 -8.08 -4.84
N SER A 69 -2.47 -6.83 -4.96
CA SER A 69 -1.06 -6.50 -4.73
C SER A 69 -0.61 -6.88 -3.32
N LEU A 70 -1.45 -6.67 -2.31
CA LEU A 70 -1.17 -7.04 -0.91
C LEU A 70 -1.16 -8.54 -0.63
N GLN A 71 -1.64 -9.38 -1.56
CA GLN A 71 -1.48 -10.84 -1.48
C GLN A 71 -0.19 -11.33 -2.16
N GLN A 72 0.39 -10.52 -3.05
CA GLN A 72 1.50 -10.88 -3.93
C GLN A 72 2.88 -10.43 -3.40
N PHE A 73 3.06 -10.40 -2.08
CA PHE A 73 4.37 -10.10 -1.51
C PHE A 73 5.43 -11.06 -2.05
N SER A 74 6.55 -10.51 -2.53
CA SER A 74 7.70 -11.22 -3.10
C SER A 74 8.99 -10.91 -2.37
#